data_AF-R5CLF5-F1
#
_entry.id   AF-R5CLF5-F1
#
_cell.length_a   1.000
_cell.length_b   1.000
_cell.length_c   1.000
_cell.angle_alpha   90.00
_cell.angle_beta   90.00
_cell.angle_gamma   90.00
#
_symmetry.space_group_name_H-M   'P 1'
#
loop_
_entity.id
_entity.type
_entity.pdbx_description
1 polymer ?
#
loop_
_entity_poly.entity_id
_entity_poly.type
_entity_poly.pdbx_seq_one_letter_code
_entity_poly.pdbx_strand_id
1 'polypeptide(L)'
;MVDSRSEEGVGETLREVIYGPVYPEVYDLFRDFKYNPIDDARFALLEGTEDALTDDEKRVIDLVVNTFGMYGGKVLEKITHNEKPWMEARKGYEDSIPSSELLPKDRIMKYYILINQKYGIDREDGLRTYIHDMLDKAS
;
A
#
# COMPACT_ATOMS: atom_id res chain seq x y z
N MET A 1 0.99 -10.82 30.23
CA MET A 1 2.25 -11.07 29.50
C MET A 1 2.08 -10.36 28.17
N VAL A 2 2.61 -9.14 28.05
CA VAL A 2 2.47 -8.34 26.84
C VAL A 2 3.53 -8.86 25.89
N ASP A 3 3.10 -9.47 24.78
CA ASP A 3 4.00 -9.80 23.68
C ASP A 3 4.65 -8.49 23.22
N SER A 4 5.96 -8.41 23.46
CA SER A 4 6.82 -7.28 23.18
C SER A 4 7.71 -7.65 22.00
N ARG A 5 7.09 -8.07 20.90
CA ARG A 5 7.69 -7.89 19.58
C ARG A 5 7.71 -6.40 19.33
N SER A 6 8.87 -5.80 19.54
CA SER A 6 9.23 -4.54 18.91
C SER A 6 8.92 -4.66 17.42
N GLU A 7 8.02 -3.81 16.92
CA GLU A 7 7.81 -3.55 15.49
C GLU A 7 9.09 -2.91 14.90
N GLU A 8 10.24 -3.57 14.97
CA GLU A 8 11.42 -3.22 14.18
C GLU A 8 11.26 -3.86 12.80
N GLY A 9 10.27 -3.38 12.04
CA GLY A 9 9.96 -3.87 10.71
C GLY A 9 9.64 -2.69 9.81
N VAL A 10 10.60 -2.30 8.97
CA VAL A 10 10.50 -1.31 7.89
C VAL A 10 10.05 0.09 8.34
N GLY A 11 10.92 1.08 8.13
CA GLY A 11 10.77 2.48 8.56
C GLY A 11 9.32 2.99 8.60
N GLU A 12 8.90 3.45 9.77
CA GLU A 12 7.50 3.77 10.14
C GLU A 12 6.87 4.95 9.37
N THR A 13 7.60 5.53 8.41
CA THR A 13 7.23 6.77 7.74
C THR A 13 7.12 6.60 6.23
N LEU A 14 5.93 6.88 5.72
CA LEU A 14 5.66 6.94 4.28
C LEU A 14 6.21 8.24 3.70
N ARG A 15 6.83 8.14 2.53
CA ARG A 15 7.17 9.30 1.69
C ARG A 15 6.24 9.37 0.50
N GLU A 16 5.80 10.58 0.22
CA GLU A 16 5.11 10.92 -1.01
C GLU A 16 6.08 10.88 -2.21
N VAL A 17 5.73 10.19 -3.29
CA VAL A 17 6.41 10.30 -4.59
C VAL A 17 5.39 10.44 -5.71
N ILE A 18 5.77 10.87 -6.92
CA ILE A 18 4.79 11.14 -8.01
C ILE A 18 3.78 9.98 -8.23
N TYR A 19 4.21 8.73 -8.02
CA TYR A 19 3.40 7.53 -8.25
C TYR A 19 2.57 7.04 -7.05
N GLY A 20 2.62 7.70 -5.88
CA GLY A 20 1.95 7.25 -4.67
C GLY A 20 2.86 7.25 -3.43
N PRO A 21 2.34 6.91 -2.25
CA PRO A 21 3.10 6.86 -1.03
C PRO A 21 3.90 5.56 -0.98
N VAL A 22 5.16 5.65 -0.56
CA VAL A 22 6.06 4.50 -0.47
C VAL A 22 6.75 4.42 0.89
N TYR A 23 6.99 3.21 1.35
CA TYR A 23 7.97 2.96 2.41
C TYR A 23 9.36 3.05 1.77
N PRO A 24 10.18 4.05 2.12
CA PRO A 24 11.43 4.31 1.39
C PRO A 24 12.38 3.12 1.41
N GLU A 25 12.52 2.45 2.55
CA GLU A 25 13.42 1.30 2.68
C GLU A 25 13.02 0.13 1.78
N VAL A 26 11.72 -0.16 1.71
CA VAL A 26 11.19 -1.22 0.82
C VAL A 26 11.29 -0.79 -0.64
N TYR A 27 10.93 0.46 -0.94
CA TYR A 27 11.03 0.99 -2.30
C TYR A 27 12.47 0.93 -2.80
N ASP A 28 13.43 1.39 -2.01
CA ASP A 28 14.86 1.40 -2.34
C ASP A 28 15.39 -0.01 -2.58
N LEU A 29 14.93 -0.99 -1.80
CA LEU A 29 15.32 -2.39 -1.95
C LEU A 29 14.86 -2.99 -3.29
N PHE A 30 13.67 -2.61 -3.79
CA PHE A 30 13.05 -3.22 -4.97
C PHE A 30 13.02 -2.35 -6.23
N ARG A 31 13.38 -1.06 -6.14
CA ARG A 31 13.26 -0.09 -7.24
C ARG A 31 13.93 -0.54 -8.54
N ASP A 32 15.09 -1.18 -8.42
CA ASP A 32 15.91 -1.55 -9.57
C ASP A 32 15.33 -2.71 -10.40
N PHE A 33 14.41 -3.50 -9.83
CA PHE A 33 13.69 -4.56 -10.56
C PHE A 33 12.69 -3.99 -11.57
N LYS A 34 12.20 -2.77 -11.35
CA LYS A 34 11.24 -2.05 -12.23
C LYS A 34 9.98 -2.88 -12.49
N TYR A 35 9.87 -3.46 -13.70
CA TYR A 35 8.74 -4.29 -14.13
C TYR A 35 9.11 -5.77 -14.24
N ASN A 36 10.36 -6.13 -13.95
CA ASN A 36 10.83 -7.50 -14.03
C ASN A 36 10.41 -8.27 -12.77
N PRO A 37 10.20 -9.58 -12.87
CA PRO A 37 10.09 -10.45 -11.71
C PRO A 37 11.28 -10.24 -10.76
N ILE A 38 11.01 -10.32 -9.46
CA ILE A 38 12.05 -10.29 -8.43
C ILE A 38 12.70 -11.67 -8.39
N ASP A 39 13.62 -11.90 -9.32
CA ASP A 39 14.43 -13.11 -9.43
C ASP A 39 15.88 -12.76 -9.04
N ASP A 40 16.13 -12.70 -7.74
CA ASP A 40 17.43 -12.38 -7.17
C ASP A 40 17.75 -13.36 -6.05
N ALA A 41 18.92 -14.00 -6.16
CA ALA A 41 19.40 -15.02 -5.23
C ALA A 41 19.44 -14.55 -3.76
N ARG A 42 19.51 -13.23 -3.51
CA ARG A 42 19.43 -12.66 -2.15
C ARG A 42 18.08 -12.96 -1.48
N PHE A 43 17.02 -13.18 -2.25
CA PHE A 43 15.68 -13.48 -1.75
C PHE A 43 15.35 -14.97 -1.74
N ALA A 44 16.24 -15.85 -2.25
CA ALA A 44 16.05 -17.30 -2.19
C ALA A 44 15.91 -17.81 -0.74
N LEU A 45 16.47 -17.08 0.24
CA LEU A 45 16.31 -17.37 1.66
C LEU A 45 14.89 -17.14 2.21
N LEU A 46 14.04 -16.43 1.45
CA LEU A 46 12.62 -16.21 1.78
C LEU A 46 11.72 -17.32 1.23
N GLU A 47 12.24 -18.22 0.39
CA GLU A 47 11.45 -19.35 -0.10
C GLU A 47 11.06 -20.26 1.07
N GLY A 48 9.75 -20.54 1.20
CA GLY A 48 9.22 -21.37 2.28
C GLY A 48 9.08 -20.67 3.63
N THR A 49 9.33 -19.36 3.74
CA THR A 49 9.07 -18.61 4.98
C THR A 49 7.60 -18.23 5.18
N GLU A 50 6.70 -18.68 4.30
CA GLU A 50 5.26 -18.46 4.40
C GLU A 50 4.66 -19.02 5.70
N ASP A 51 5.26 -20.05 6.28
CA ASP A 51 4.87 -20.60 7.59
C ASP A 51 5.18 -19.68 8.77
N ALA A 52 6.00 -18.64 8.57
CA ALA A 52 6.25 -17.62 9.58
C ALA A 52 5.07 -16.64 9.74
N LEU A 53 4.17 -16.58 8.77
CA LEU A 53 2.99 -15.72 8.79
C LEU A 53 1.84 -16.39 9.54
N THR A 54 1.16 -15.61 10.37
CA THR A 54 -0.12 -16.01 10.98
C THR A 54 -1.22 -16.13 9.93
N ASP A 55 -2.28 -16.86 10.26
CA ASP A 55 -3.45 -17.01 9.37
C ASP A 55 -4.09 -15.66 9.05
N ASP A 56 -4.09 -14.71 9.99
CA ASP A 56 -4.61 -13.36 9.78
C ASP A 56 -3.73 -12.55 8.81
N GLU A 57 -2.40 -12.64 8.91
CA GLU A 57 -1.48 -11.99 7.97
C GLU A 57 -1.62 -12.56 6.56
N LYS A 58 -1.70 -13.90 6.44
CA LYS A 58 -1.97 -14.58 5.17
C LYS A 58 -3.29 -14.12 4.55
N ARG A 59 -4.35 -14.04 5.36
CA ARG A 59 -5.66 -13.56 4.92
C ARG A 59 -5.62 -12.13 4.39
N VAL A 60 -4.86 -11.23 5.04
CA VAL A 60 -4.70 -9.85 4.57
C VAL A 60 -3.95 -9.80 3.24
N ILE A 61 -2.89 -10.60 3.10
CA ILE A 61 -2.14 -10.70 1.84
C ILE A 61 -3.05 -11.22 0.71
N ASP A 62 -3.81 -12.29 0.96
CA ASP A 62 -4.75 -12.87 -0.01
C ASP A 62 -5.80 -11.84 -0.46
N LEU A 63 -6.37 -11.08 0.48
CA LEU A 63 -7.32 -10.02 0.16
C LEU A 63 -6.72 -8.98 -0.79
N VAL A 64 -5.50 -8.52 -0.51
CA VAL A 64 -4.81 -7.52 -1.33
C VAL A 64 -4.49 -8.10 -2.71
N VAL A 65 -3.93 -9.31 -2.78
CA VAL A 65 -3.54 -9.96 -4.04
C VAL A 65 -4.76 -10.26 -4.92
N ASN A 66 -5.83 -10.82 -4.35
CA ASN A 66 -7.04 -11.20 -5.11
C ASN A 66 -7.84 -10.00 -5.62
N THR A 67 -7.67 -8.82 -5.02
CA THR A 67 -8.42 -7.61 -5.39
C THR A 67 -7.57 -6.62 -6.18
N PHE A 68 -6.42 -6.19 -5.66
CA PHE A 68 -5.55 -5.21 -6.31
C PHE A 68 -4.60 -5.84 -7.34
N GLY A 69 -4.24 -7.12 -7.17
CA GLY A 69 -3.24 -7.79 -8.01
C GLY A 69 -3.62 -7.94 -9.48
N MET A 70 -4.89 -7.75 -9.83
CA MET A 70 -5.36 -7.75 -11.22
C MET A 70 -5.11 -6.43 -11.97
N TYR A 71 -4.69 -5.38 -11.27
CA TYR A 71 -4.49 -4.04 -11.83
C TYR A 71 -3.01 -3.73 -12.04
N GLY A 72 -2.67 -3.15 -13.20
CA GLY A 72 -1.33 -2.64 -13.46
C GLY A 72 -1.03 -1.34 -12.71
N GLY A 73 0.24 -0.98 -12.62
CA GLY A 73 0.71 0.17 -11.82
C GLY A 73 0.01 1.50 -12.12
N LYS A 74 -0.36 1.78 -13.39
CA LYS A 74 -1.11 3.00 -13.75
C LYS A 74 -2.53 3.07 -13.20
N VAL A 75 -3.17 1.92 -13.00
CA VAL A 75 -4.51 1.86 -12.41
C VAL A 75 -4.40 1.99 -10.89
N LEU A 76 -3.42 1.33 -10.27
CA LEU A 76 -3.13 1.47 -8.84
C LEU A 76 -2.77 2.91 -8.47
N GLU A 77 -1.94 3.58 -9.27
CA GLU A 77 -1.60 5.01 -9.14
C GLU A 77 -2.87 5.87 -9.10
N LYS A 78 -3.83 5.65 -10.01
CA LYS A 78 -5.10 6.38 -10.03
C LYS A 78 -5.95 6.17 -8.79
N ILE A 79 -5.99 4.93 -8.27
CA ILE A 79 -6.72 4.62 -7.04
C ILE A 79 -6.14 5.45 -5.90
N THR A 80 -4.82 5.38 -5.71
CA THR A 80 -4.12 6.12 -4.66
C THR A 80 -4.26 7.63 -4.82
N HIS A 81 -4.22 8.14 -6.05
CA HIS A 81 -4.36 9.57 -6.32
C HIS A 81 -5.71 10.15 -5.89
N ASN A 82 -6.74 9.31 -5.81
CA ASN A 82 -8.08 9.66 -5.35
C ASN A 82 -8.30 9.43 -3.84
N GLU A 83 -7.30 8.94 -3.12
CA GLU A 83 -7.36 8.80 -1.68
C GLU A 83 -7.16 10.16 -0.98
N LYS A 84 -7.94 10.39 0.08
CA LYS A 84 -7.90 11.68 0.79
C LYS A 84 -6.52 12.00 1.40
N PRO A 85 -5.82 11.06 2.05
CA PRO A 85 -4.49 11.33 2.60
C PRO A 85 -3.50 11.81 1.51
N TRP A 86 -3.58 11.22 0.32
CA TRP A 86 -2.77 11.58 -0.83
C TRP A 86 -3.08 12.99 -1.35
N MET A 87 -4.35 13.26 -1.63
CA MET A 87 -4.79 14.58 -2.08
C MET A 87 -4.41 15.69 -1.10
N GLU A 88 -4.48 15.42 0.20
CA GLU A 88 -4.09 16.37 1.24
C GLU A 88 -2.58 16.59 1.31
N ALA A 89 -1.78 15.54 1.14
CA ALA A 89 -0.31 15.64 1.14
C ALA A 89 0.23 16.36 -0.10
N ARG A 90 -0.50 16.29 -1.23
CA ARG A 90 -0.16 17.01 -2.47
C ARG A 90 -0.85 18.35 -2.65
N LYS A 91 -1.65 18.79 -1.67
CA LYS A 91 -2.36 20.08 -1.77
C LYS A 91 -1.37 21.23 -1.92
N GLY A 92 -1.40 21.89 -3.09
CA GLY A 92 -0.51 23.01 -3.42
C GLY A 92 0.74 22.63 -4.23
N TYR A 93 0.91 21.35 -4.58
CA TYR A 93 1.93 20.86 -5.50
C TYR A 93 1.31 20.55 -6.87
N GLU A 94 1.98 20.92 -7.96
CA GLU A 94 1.59 20.47 -9.31
C GLU A 94 1.89 18.96 -9.48
N ASP A 95 1.16 18.30 -10.38
CA ASP A 95 1.28 16.84 -10.62
C ASP A 95 2.71 16.42 -11.01
N SER A 96 3.46 17.28 -11.68
CA SER A 96 4.84 17.03 -12.09
C SER A 96 5.89 17.31 -11.01
N ILE A 97 5.50 17.87 -9.87
CA ILE A 97 6.43 18.24 -8.80
C ILE A 97 6.44 17.13 -7.74
N PRO A 98 7.62 16.54 -7.43
CA PRO A 98 7.76 15.67 -6.28
C PRO A 98 7.46 16.44 -4.99
N SER A 99 6.56 15.91 -4.17
CA SER A 99 6.43 16.33 -2.78
C SER A 99 7.40 15.48 -1.96
N SER A 100 8.06 16.05 -0.96
CA SER A 100 8.86 15.29 0.02
C SER A 100 8.16 15.23 1.39
N GLU A 101 6.86 15.50 1.42
CA GLU A 101 6.07 15.47 2.64
C GLU A 101 6.01 14.06 3.22
N LEU A 102 6.07 13.99 4.55
CA LEU A 102 5.92 12.75 5.29
C LEU A 102 4.42 12.54 5.55
N LEU A 103 3.94 11.34 5.26
CA LEU A 103 2.59 10.91 5.62
C LEU A 103 2.62 10.15 6.94
N PRO A 104 2.05 10.71 8.02
CA PRO A 104 1.99 9.99 9.30
C PRO A 104 1.10 8.75 9.19
N LYS A 105 1.55 7.63 9.77
CA LYS A 105 0.79 6.36 9.85
C LYS A 105 -0.63 6.57 10.39
N ASP A 106 -0.79 7.44 11.39
CA ASP A 106 -2.09 7.79 11.96
C ASP A 106 -3.09 8.37 10.96
N ARG A 107 -2.62 9.12 9.96
CA ARG A 107 -3.48 9.68 8.91
C ARG A 107 -4.00 8.57 8.00
N ILE A 108 -3.13 7.65 7.60
CA ILE A 108 -3.48 6.49 6.79
C ILE A 108 -4.43 5.55 7.55
N MET A 109 -4.12 5.28 8.81
CA MET A 109 -4.96 4.45 9.68
C MET A 109 -6.37 5.03 9.83
N LYS A 110 -6.49 6.33 10.15
CA LYS A 110 -7.79 7.01 10.26
C LYS A 110 -8.58 6.95 8.95
N TYR A 111 -7.90 7.07 7.82
CA TYR A 111 -8.54 6.95 6.51
C TYR A 111 -9.11 5.55 6.29
N TYR A 112 -8.31 4.50 6.43
CA TYR A 112 -8.80 3.13 6.18
C TYR A 112 -9.81 2.64 7.20
N ILE A 113 -9.84 3.16 8.44
CA ILE A 113 -10.95 2.91 9.38
C ILE A 113 -12.28 3.42 8.79
N LEU A 114 -12.30 4.63 8.22
CA LEU A 114 -13.51 5.20 7.60
C LEU A 114 -13.90 4.46 6.32
N ILE A 115 -12.92 4.07 5.51
CA ILE A 115 -13.16 3.25 4.32
C ILE A 115 -13.74 1.90 4.72
N ASN A 116 -13.23 1.26 5.77
CA ASN A 116 -13.79 0.00 6.26
C ASN A 116 -15.23 0.15 6.74
N GLN A 117 -15.54 1.23 7.48
CA GLN A 117 -16.92 1.51 7.91
C GLN A 117 -17.87 1.73 6.72
N LYS A 118 -17.37 2.31 5.62
CA LYS A 118 -18.18 2.59 4.43
C LYS A 118 -18.37 1.37 3.52
N TYR A 119 -17.32 0.59 3.31
CA TYR A 119 -17.28 -0.43 2.26
C TYR A 119 -17.16 -1.87 2.78
N GLY A 120 -16.74 -2.10 4.03
CA GLY A 120 -16.43 -3.44 4.54
C GLY A 120 -15.22 -4.04 3.84
N ILE A 121 -14.06 -3.37 3.93
CA ILE A 121 -12.82 -3.77 3.22
C ILE A 121 -12.10 -4.95 3.87
N ASP A 122 -12.69 -5.55 4.90
CA ASP A 122 -12.28 -6.85 5.45
C ASP A 122 -12.67 -8.03 4.55
N ARG A 123 -13.36 -7.75 3.42
CA ARG A 123 -13.82 -8.71 2.43
C ARG A 123 -13.53 -8.24 1.00
N GLU A 124 -13.41 -9.19 0.07
CA GLU A 124 -13.13 -8.88 -1.34
C GLU A 124 -14.22 -8.06 -2.03
N ASP A 125 -15.50 -8.30 -1.72
CA ASP A 125 -16.63 -7.56 -2.29
C ASP A 125 -16.61 -6.08 -1.89
N GLY A 126 -16.30 -5.80 -0.62
CA GLY A 126 -16.09 -4.45 -0.14
C GLY A 126 -14.90 -3.75 -0.77
N LEU A 127 -13.75 -4.44 -0.85
CA LEU A 127 -12.55 -3.92 -1.54
C LEU A 127 -12.81 -3.63 -3.02
N ARG A 128 -13.50 -4.52 -3.75
CA ARG A 128 -13.87 -4.30 -5.16
C ARG A 128 -14.77 -3.09 -5.34
N THR A 129 -15.75 -2.92 -4.45
CA THR A 129 -16.62 -1.74 -4.46
C THR A 129 -15.83 -0.46 -4.21
N TYR A 130 -14.92 -0.48 -3.23
CA TYR A 130 -14.03 0.64 -2.95
C TYR A 130 -13.14 1.00 -4.15
N ILE A 131 -12.52 -0.01 -4.79
CA ILE A 131 -11.68 0.19 -5.98
C ILE A 131 -12.48 0.82 -7.12
N HIS A 132 -13.67 0.31 -7.42
CA HIS A 132 -14.53 0.90 -8.46
C HIS A 132 -14.89 2.35 -8.14
N ASP A 133 -15.29 2.66 -6.91
CA ASP A 133 -15.57 4.02 -6.47
C ASP A 133 -14.36 4.96 -6.61
N MET A 134 -13.14 4.46 -6.39
CA MET A 134 -11.93 5.28 -6.59
C MET A 134 -11.64 5.48 -8.07
N LEU A 135 -11.90 4.50 -8.93
CA LEU A 135 -11.68 4.63 -10.37
C LEU A 135 -12.71 5.54 -11.05
N ASP A 136 -13.96 5.51 -10.61
CA ASP A 136 -15.03 6.35 -11.16
C ASP A 136 -14.82 7.84 -10.84
N LYS A 137 -14.17 8.16 -9.72
CA LYS A 137 -13.81 9.55 -9.36
C LYS A 137 -12.71 10.16 -10.22
N ALA A 138 -11.93 9.35 -10.92
CA ALA A 138 -10.86 9.80 -11.83
C ALA A 138 -11.38 10.14 -13.24
N SER A 139 -12.67 9.99 -13.51
CA SER A 139 -13.30 10.23 -14.81
C SER A 139 -13.91 11.63 -14.94
#